data_AF-A0A5N8YV20-F1
#
_entry.id   AF-A0A5N8YV20-F1
#
_cell.length_a   1.000
_cell.length_b   1.000
_cell.length_c   1.000
_cell.angle_alpha   90.00
_cell.angle_beta   90.00
_cell.angle_gamma   90.00
#
_symmetry.space_group_name_H-M   'P 1'
#
loop_
_entity.id
_entity.type
_entity.pdbx_description
1 polymer ?
#
loop_
_entity_poly.entity_id
_entity_poly.type
_entity_poly.pdbx_seq_one_letter_code
_entity_poly.pdbx_strand_id
1 'polypeptide(L)'
;MADNSSAFIYVGLGSEGKGPNGHGLYRRSVNDGPWEQMANGLPEIAMIRTITIDPEDPATIYVGTQNGAYISYDRGDSWKQLDLPGESVPIWSVNFHPTNPKIIFAGGEDARLWRSKDSGKSWNIIRIDVIYPSVTTSPKLKSKRILDVAVDSNLPNEIYASIEVGGVIRSRDNGDTWEGISEGYYHNDDPVDCHGVLVSSAHPRHVSVISRAGLYRSEDGGDHWSWGNIKRIGTSGTYSRVIREVPGDPSTLYLGTGPQFRGDHGELLRSHDYGSSWELVDMGIVPNCTLFGVSINPRDPSQIYCATRHAQVLGSHDGGDTWHDCSLPDDLSEVNSLAVG
;
A
#
# COMPACT_ATOMS: atom_id res chain seq x y z
N MET A 1 -31.42 -6.99 -5.98
CA MET A 1 -30.24 -7.12 -6.86
C MET A 1 -29.49 -5.82 -6.73
N ALA A 2 -28.34 -5.82 -6.06
CA ALA A 2 -27.51 -4.63 -5.95
C ALA A 2 -27.01 -4.26 -7.35
N ASP A 3 -27.05 -2.97 -7.66
CA ASP A 3 -26.53 -2.43 -8.90
C ASP A 3 -25.04 -2.82 -9.03
N ASN A 4 -24.69 -3.49 -10.12
CA ASN A 4 -23.32 -3.92 -10.38
C ASN A 4 -22.45 -2.79 -10.94
N SER A 5 -22.99 -1.56 -11.05
CA SER A 5 -22.29 -0.36 -11.52
C SER A 5 -21.82 0.59 -10.39
N SER A 6 -22.13 0.32 -9.12
CA SER A 6 -21.67 1.16 -8.01
C SER A 6 -20.27 0.80 -7.54
N ALA A 7 -19.33 1.74 -7.66
CA ALA A 7 -18.01 1.69 -7.04
C ALA A 7 -18.02 2.35 -5.66
N PHE A 8 -17.12 1.90 -4.78
CA PHE A 8 -17.02 2.39 -3.41
C PHE A 8 -15.59 2.79 -3.05
N ILE A 9 -15.49 3.79 -2.18
CA ILE A 9 -14.27 4.20 -1.50
C ILE A 9 -14.25 3.50 -0.14
N TYR A 10 -13.13 2.87 0.20
CA TYR A 10 -12.91 2.22 1.49
C TYR A 10 -11.74 2.86 2.22
N VAL A 11 -11.94 3.23 3.48
CA VAL A 11 -10.91 3.82 4.34
C VAL A 11 -10.75 2.99 5.60
N GLY A 12 -9.51 2.58 5.87
CA GLY A 12 -9.15 1.78 7.03
C GLY A 12 -8.40 2.61 8.05
N LEU A 13 -8.91 2.62 9.29
CA LEU A 13 -8.33 3.33 10.42
C LEU A 13 -7.53 2.38 11.33
N GLY A 14 -6.45 2.89 11.90
CA GLY A 14 -5.72 2.18 12.95
C GLY A 14 -4.70 3.08 13.63
N SER A 15 -5.17 3.81 14.64
CA SER A 15 -4.33 4.64 15.48
C SER A 15 -3.60 3.81 16.52
N GLU A 16 -2.28 3.98 16.57
CA GLU A 16 -1.47 3.48 17.67
C GLU A 16 -1.57 4.48 18.84
N GLY A 17 -2.63 4.36 19.64
CA GLY A 17 -2.68 4.94 20.99
C GLY A 17 -3.61 6.12 21.27
N LYS A 18 -4.69 6.37 20.52
CA LYS A 18 -5.71 7.37 20.91
C LYS A 18 -7.16 6.92 20.70
N GLY A 19 -7.88 6.83 21.82
CA GLY A 19 -9.35 6.99 21.93
C GLY A 19 -10.23 5.92 21.24
N PRO A 20 -11.55 5.93 21.52
CA PRO A 20 -12.49 4.99 20.93
C PRO A 20 -12.72 5.18 19.42
N ASN A 21 -12.27 6.30 18.84
CA ASN A 21 -12.62 6.70 17.46
C ASN A 21 -11.47 6.52 16.44
N GLY A 22 -10.49 5.66 16.75
CA GLY A 22 -9.26 5.50 15.95
C GLY A 22 -9.13 4.20 15.19
N HIS A 23 -10.22 3.48 14.93
CA HIS A 23 -10.19 2.15 14.33
C HIS A 23 -11.46 1.92 13.49
N GLY A 24 -11.46 0.84 12.72
CA GLY A 24 -12.58 0.42 11.89
C GLY A 24 -12.35 0.66 10.41
N LEU A 25 -13.25 0.07 9.63
CA LEU A 25 -13.34 0.19 8.19
C LEU A 25 -14.56 1.04 7.84
N TYR A 26 -14.39 2.01 6.95
CA TYR A 26 -15.45 2.88 6.49
C TYR A 26 -15.61 2.76 4.98
N ARG A 27 -16.85 2.79 4.50
CA ARG A 27 -17.20 2.72 3.08
C ARG A 27 -18.08 3.91 2.69
N ARG A 28 -17.88 4.45 1.50
CA ARG A 28 -18.73 5.48 0.88
C ARG A 28 -18.88 5.21 -0.62
N SER A 29 -20.03 5.53 -1.20
CA SER A 29 -20.25 5.50 -2.66
C SER A 29 -19.42 6.58 -3.36
N VAL A 30 -18.81 6.27 -4.51
CA VAL A 30 -18.08 7.27 -5.33
C VAL A 30 -19.01 8.36 -5.88
N ASN A 31 -20.30 8.05 -6.07
CA ASN A 31 -21.33 8.96 -6.58
C ASN A 31 -21.99 9.78 -5.47
N ASP A 32 -21.25 10.08 -4.41
CA ASP A 32 -21.73 10.64 -3.15
C ASP A 32 -22.58 9.69 -2.28
N GLY A 33 -22.61 10.01 -0.99
CA GLY A 33 -23.26 9.24 0.08
C GLY A 33 -22.56 9.44 1.43
N PRO A 34 -23.21 9.09 2.55
CA PRO A 34 -22.57 9.12 3.86
C PRO A 34 -21.48 8.04 3.96
N TRP A 35 -20.52 8.25 4.85
CA TRP A 35 -19.62 7.19 5.29
C TRP A 35 -20.36 6.21 6.20
N GLU A 36 -20.23 4.92 5.92
CA GLU A 36 -20.80 3.82 6.70
C GLU A 36 -19.67 3.00 7.32
N GLN A 37 -19.80 2.66 8.60
CA GLN A 37 -18.84 1.77 9.26
C GLN A 37 -19.17 0.30 8.94
N MET A 38 -18.18 -0.42 8.42
CA MET A 38 -18.31 -1.80 7.96
C MET A 38 -17.80 -2.77 9.03
N ALA A 39 -18.57 -2.97 10.10
CA ALA A 39 -18.11 -3.69 11.31
C ALA A 39 -18.54 -5.16 11.39
N ASN A 40 -19.55 -5.59 10.63
CA ASN A 40 -20.18 -6.90 10.81
C ASN A 40 -19.21 -8.06 10.53
N GLY A 41 -18.83 -8.81 11.56
CA GLY A 41 -17.88 -9.92 11.48
C GLY A 41 -16.40 -9.52 11.67
N LEU A 42 -16.10 -8.22 11.79
CA LEU A 42 -14.80 -7.75 12.27
C LEU A 42 -14.76 -7.71 13.81
N PRO A 43 -13.56 -7.71 14.42
CA PRO A 43 -13.40 -7.44 15.84
C PRO A 43 -13.98 -6.09 16.24
N GLU A 44 -14.45 -5.97 17.48
CA GLU A 44 -14.97 -4.70 18.05
C GLU A 44 -13.97 -3.55 17.86
N ILE A 45 -12.68 -3.81 18.11
CA ILE A 45 -11.59 -2.89 17.80
C ILE A 45 -10.80 -3.50 16.63
N ALA A 46 -11.06 -3.03 15.41
CA ALA A 46 -10.36 -3.47 14.20
C ALA A 46 -9.40 -2.39 13.69
N MET A 47 -8.10 -2.55 13.94
CA MET A 47 -7.08 -1.67 13.33
C MET A 47 -6.83 -2.15 11.91
N ILE A 48 -7.43 -1.48 10.94
CA ILE A 48 -7.27 -1.82 9.53
C ILE A 48 -5.93 -1.31 9.05
N ARG A 49 -5.11 -2.20 8.50
CA ARG A 49 -3.74 -1.90 8.06
C ARG A 49 -3.59 -1.96 6.54
N THR A 50 -4.41 -2.76 5.87
CA THR A 50 -4.50 -2.86 4.41
C THR A 50 -5.92 -3.19 3.99
N ILE A 51 -6.32 -2.71 2.80
CA ILE A 51 -7.57 -3.04 2.13
C ILE A 51 -7.23 -3.33 0.68
N THR A 52 -7.66 -4.49 0.17
CA THR A 52 -7.40 -4.90 -1.21
C THR A 52 -8.66 -5.48 -1.81
N ILE A 53 -9.08 -4.94 -2.95
CA ILE A 53 -10.25 -5.39 -3.71
C ILE A 53 -9.78 -6.40 -4.75
N ASP A 54 -10.51 -7.51 -4.91
CA ASP A 54 -10.22 -8.47 -5.97
C ASP A 54 -10.45 -7.83 -7.36
N PRO A 55 -9.46 -7.85 -8.27
CA PRO A 55 -9.56 -7.20 -9.57
C PRO A 55 -10.59 -7.88 -10.51
N GLU A 56 -10.86 -9.17 -10.33
CA GLU A 56 -11.83 -9.91 -11.14
C GLU A 56 -13.24 -9.86 -10.55
N ASP A 57 -13.35 -9.77 -9.21
CA ASP A 57 -14.62 -9.67 -8.49
C ASP A 57 -14.61 -8.59 -7.39
N PRO A 58 -15.01 -7.33 -7.68
CA PRO A 58 -15.01 -6.25 -6.70
C PRO A 58 -15.95 -6.45 -5.50
N ALA A 59 -16.82 -7.47 -5.51
CA ALA A 59 -17.56 -7.85 -4.31
C ALA A 59 -16.65 -8.50 -3.25
N THR A 60 -15.55 -9.11 -3.69
CA THR A 60 -14.57 -9.78 -2.83
C THR A 60 -13.50 -8.78 -2.38
N ILE A 61 -13.37 -8.61 -1.06
CA ILE A 61 -12.43 -7.66 -0.44
C ILE A 61 -11.67 -8.35 0.68
N TYR A 62 -10.36 -8.11 0.73
CA TYR A 62 -9.46 -8.58 1.76
C TYR A 62 -9.01 -7.42 2.64
N VAL A 63 -8.98 -7.61 3.96
CA VAL A 63 -8.42 -6.64 4.89
C VAL A 63 -7.45 -7.30 5.85
N GLY A 64 -6.34 -6.61 6.11
CA GLY A 64 -5.39 -6.98 7.16
C GLY A 64 -5.65 -6.18 8.42
N THR A 65 -5.64 -6.84 9.58
CA THR A 65 -5.85 -6.22 10.88
C THR A 65 -4.65 -6.45 11.81
N GLN A 66 -4.74 -5.97 13.05
CA GLN A 66 -3.77 -6.33 14.10
C GLN A 66 -3.82 -7.80 14.52
N ASN A 67 -4.91 -8.53 14.22
CA ASN A 67 -5.13 -9.91 14.65
C ASN A 67 -5.45 -10.84 13.46
N GLY A 68 -4.68 -10.73 12.38
CA GLY A 68 -4.85 -11.54 11.17
C GLY A 68 -5.64 -10.84 10.05
N ALA A 69 -5.98 -11.60 9.02
CA ALA A 69 -6.68 -11.11 7.84
C ALA A 69 -8.15 -11.55 7.82
N TYR A 70 -8.99 -10.77 7.13
CA TYR A 70 -10.41 -11.04 6.94
C TYR A 70 -10.78 -10.87 5.47
N ILE A 71 -11.85 -11.55 5.06
CA ILE A 71 -12.41 -11.50 3.71
C ILE A 71 -13.90 -11.21 3.77
N SER A 72 -14.37 -10.39 2.84
CA SER A 72 -15.78 -10.16 2.54
C SER A 72 -16.05 -10.62 1.09
N TYR A 73 -17.26 -11.09 0.83
CA TYR A 73 -17.75 -11.45 -0.52
C TYR A 73 -18.94 -10.57 -0.96
N ASP A 74 -19.22 -9.52 -0.20
CA ASP A 74 -20.41 -8.68 -0.30
C ASP A 74 -20.04 -7.19 -0.13
N ARG A 75 -18.91 -6.77 -0.72
CA ARG A 75 -18.45 -5.36 -0.73
C ARG A 75 -18.27 -4.78 0.69
N GLY A 76 -17.97 -5.62 1.66
CA GLY A 76 -17.73 -5.28 3.06
C GLY A 76 -18.94 -5.37 3.98
N ASP A 77 -20.12 -5.79 3.50
CA ASP A 77 -21.33 -5.90 4.34
C ASP A 77 -21.20 -6.99 5.43
N SER A 78 -20.39 -8.02 5.20
CA SER A 78 -20.00 -9.01 6.19
C SER A 78 -18.58 -9.54 6.01
N TRP A 79 -17.93 -9.89 7.12
CA TRP A 79 -16.53 -10.32 7.15
C TRP A 79 -16.37 -11.70 7.79
N LYS A 80 -15.41 -12.46 7.25
CA LYS A 80 -14.96 -13.74 7.80
C LYS A 80 -13.45 -13.70 7.99
N GLN A 81 -12.96 -14.17 9.13
CA GLN A 81 -11.53 -14.31 9.35
C GLN A 81 -10.93 -15.38 8.43
N LEU A 82 -9.78 -15.07 7.84
CA LEU A 82 -8.99 -16.02 7.06
C LEU A 82 -8.15 -16.91 7.99
N ASP A 83 -8.05 -18.18 7.64
CA ASP A 83 -7.21 -19.14 8.33
C ASP A 83 -5.79 -19.12 7.73
N LEU A 84 -4.95 -18.23 8.28
CA LEU A 84 -3.53 -18.19 7.94
C LEU A 84 -2.77 -19.14 8.85
N PRO A 85 -1.99 -20.10 8.31
CA PRO A 85 -1.22 -21.02 9.14
C PRO A 85 -0.18 -20.29 9.99
N GLY A 86 -0.04 -20.72 11.24
CA GLY A 86 0.90 -20.15 12.22
C GLY A 86 0.18 -19.36 13.32
N GLU A 87 0.95 -18.65 14.14
CA GLU A 87 0.39 -17.73 15.13
C GLU A 87 -0.19 -16.48 14.45
N SER A 88 -1.32 -15.99 14.95
CA SER A 88 -1.92 -14.74 14.48
C SER A 88 -0.99 -13.56 14.75
N VAL A 89 -0.78 -12.74 13.73
CA VAL A 89 0.04 -11.53 13.78
C VAL A 89 -0.64 -10.40 13.01
N PRO A 90 -0.20 -9.14 13.18
CA PRO A 90 -0.62 -8.05 12.31
C PRO A 90 -0.33 -8.34 10.83
N ILE A 91 -1.34 -8.14 9.99
CA ILE A 91 -1.24 -8.26 8.52
C ILE A 91 -1.21 -6.85 7.94
N TRP A 92 -0.17 -6.54 7.19
CA TRP A 92 0.17 -5.21 6.71
C TRP A 92 -0.01 -5.02 5.20
N SER A 93 -0.05 -6.12 4.43
CA SER A 93 -0.27 -6.08 3.00
C SER A 93 -1.02 -7.32 2.50
N VAL A 94 -1.85 -7.14 1.49
CA VAL A 94 -2.46 -8.22 0.70
C VAL A 94 -2.38 -7.82 -0.76
N ASN A 95 -1.72 -8.62 -1.60
CA ASN A 95 -1.40 -8.28 -2.98
C ASN A 95 -1.71 -9.43 -3.93
N PHE A 96 -2.31 -9.11 -5.07
CA PHE A 96 -2.63 -10.07 -6.12
C PHE A 96 -1.47 -10.21 -7.10
N HIS A 97 -1.29 -11.41 -7.62
CA HIS A 97 -0.41 -11.62 -8.76
C HIS A 97 -1.06 -11.02 -10.04
N PRO A 98 -0.38 -10.13 -10.78
CA PRO A 98 -0.99 -9.27 -11.79
C PRO A 98 -1.53 -10.04 -13.01
N THR A 99 -0.95 -11.20 -13.33
CA THR A 99 -1.41 -12.05 -14.45
C THR A 99 -2.16 -13.30 -14.01
N ASN A 100 -2.35 -13.51 -12.70
CA ASN A 100 -3.11 -14.65 -12.17
C ASN A 100 -3.67 -14.34 -10.77
N PRO A 101 -4.82 -13.64 -10.66
CA PRO A 101 -5.42 -13.21 -9.40
C PRO A 101 -5.80 -14.34 -8.42
N LYS A 102 -5.73 -15.61 -8.84
CA LYS A 102 -5.83 -16.74 -7.90
C LYS A 102 -4.64 -16.83 -6.95
N ILE A 103 -3.50 -16.27 -7.34
CA ILE A 103 -2.31 -16.18 -6.50
C ILE A 103 -2.37 -14.87 -5.74
N ILE A 104 -2.36 -14.98 -4.41
CA ILE A 104 -2.42 -13.84 -3.50
C ILE A 104 -1.28 -13.98 -2.49
N PHE A 105 -0.62 -12.86 -2.18
CA PHE A 105 0.37 -12.75 -1.12
C PHE A 105 -0.21 -11.96 0.05
N ALA A 106 0.08 -12.39 1.27
CA ALA A 106 -0.20 -11.61 2.47
C ALA A 106 1.10 -11.39 3.23
N GLY A 107 1.41 -10.14 3.56
CA GLY A 107 2.61 -9.76 4.31
C GLY A 107 2.24 -9.32 5.72
N GLY A 108 3.00 -9.78 6.73
CA GLY A 108 2.74 -9.51 8.14
C GLY A 108 3.96 -9.02 8.92
N GLU A 109 3.76 -8.89 10.22
CA GLU A 109 4.83 -8.64 11.20
C GLU A 109 5.83 -9.82 11.26
N ASP A 110 7.01 -9.56 11.84
CA ASP A 110 8.19 -10.45 11.85
C ASP A 110 8.66 -10.89 10.47
N ALA A 111 8.44 -10.06 9.45
CA ALA A 111 8.71 -10.37 8.04
C ALA A 111 8.06 -11.70 7.57
N ARG A 112 6.90 -12.07 8.13
CA ARG A 112 6.16 -13.26 7.70
C ARG A 112 5.44 -13.00 6.38
N LEU A 113 5.56 -13.95 5.45
CA LEU A 113 4.90 -13.93 4.15
C LEU A 113 4.06 -15.19 3.96
N TRP A 114 2.83 -15.04 3.48
CA TRP A 114 1.97 -16.15 3.08
C TRP A 114 1.62 -16.04 1.60
N ARG A 115 1.35 -17.18 0.97
CA ARG A 115 0.83 -17.29 -0.39
C ARG A 115 -0.37 -18.21 -0.46
N SER A 116 -1.42 -17.73 -1.11
CA SER A 116 -2.52 -18.54 -1.63
C SER A 116 -2.34 -18.77 -3.13
N LYS A 117 -2.85 -19.88 -3.65
CA LYS A 117 -2.92 -20.21 -5.09
C LYS A 117 -4.36 -20.45 -5.56
N ASP A 118 -5.34 -20.20 -4.69
CA ASP A 118 -6.76 -20.57 -4.88
C ASP A 118 -7.71 -19.45 -4.42
N SER A 119 -7.33 -18.19 -4.67
CA SER A 119 -8.10 -16.99 -4.32
C SER A 119 -8.36 -16.87 -2.81
N GLY A 120 -7.34 -17.16 -2.00
CA GLY A 120 -7.40 -17.00 -0.55
C GLY A 120 -8.17 -18.10 0.19
N LYS A 121 -8.54 -19.21 -0.46
CA LYS A 121 -9.22 -20.35 0.19
C LYS A 121 -8.28 -21.15 1.08
N SER A 122 -7.01 -21.29 0.68
CA SER A 122 -5.94 -21.88 1.47
C SER A 122 -4.64 -21.09 1.34
N TRP A 123 -3.82 -21.13 2.39
CA TRP A 123 -2.60 -20.34 2.51
C TRP A 123 -1.43 -21.21 2.96
N ASN A 124 -0.22 -20.89 2.47
CA ASN A 124 1.02 -21.51 2.90
C ASN A 124 2.01 -20.42 3.32
N ILE A 125 2.80 -20.68 4.36
CA ILE A 125 3.91 -19.81 4.76
C ILE A 125 5.01 -19.89 3.71
N ILE A 126 5.52 -18.75 3.27
CA ILE A 126 6.77 -18.62 2.53
C ILE A 126 7.88 -18.32 3.52
N ARG A 127 8.97 -19.09 3.45
CA ARG A 127 10.15 -18.85 4.29
C ARG A 127 11.01 -17.77 3.65
N ILE A 128 11.29 -16.73 4.42
CA ILE A 128 12.24 -15.67 4.07
C ILE A 128 13.52 -15.92 4.84
N ASP A 129 14.56 -16.37 4.16
CA ASP A 129 15.91 -16.58 4.71
C ASP A 129 16.88 -15.65 4.00
N VAL A 130 17.01 -14.42 4.52
CA VAL A 130 17.81 -13.36 3.93
C VAL A 130 18.68 -12.70 4.99
N ILE A 131 19.79 -12.11 4.56
CA ILE A 131 20.59 -11.23 5.39
C ILE A 131 20.02 -9.82 5.29
N TYR A 132 19.47 -9.31 6.39
CA TYR A 132 18.97 -7.95 6.46
C TYR A 132 20.11 -6.92 6.57
N PRO A 133 19.89 -5.66 6.13
CA PRO A 133 20.84 -4.57 6.31
C PRO A 133 21.31 -4.45 7.77
N SER A 134 22.62 -4.43 7.97
CA SER A 134 23.24 -4.46 9.32
C SER A 134 22.79 -3.32 10.24
N VAL A 135 22.48 -2.17 9.65
CA VAL A 135 21.91 -0.98 10.32
C VAL A 135 20.55 -1.23 10.99
N THR A 136 19.90 -2.37 10.70
CA THR A 136 18.60 -2.77 11.24
C THR A 136 18.66 -3.92 12.24
N THR A 137 19.84 -4.54 12.41
CA THR A 137 20.03 -5.74 13.23
C THR A 137 20.94 -5.52 14.44
N SER A 138 21.69 -4.42 14.47
CA SER A 138 22.62 -4.06 15.55
C SER A 138 22.41 -2.62 16.02
N PRO A 139 22.54 -2.31 17.33
CA PRO A 139 22.81 -3.21 18.46
C PRO A 139 21.58 -3.98 18.97
N LYS A 140 20.38 -3.65 18.45
CA LYS A 140 19.13 -4.34 18.78
C LYS A 140 18.40 -4.66 17.49
N LEU A 141 17.85 -5.86 17.41
CA LEU A 141 16.95 -6.24 16.34
C LEU A 141 15.70 -5.35 16.38
N LYS A 142 15.43 -4.67 15.26
CA LYS A 142 14.19 -3.89 15.08
C LYS A 142 13.12 -4.80 14.49
N SER A 143 11.87 -4.58 14.89
CA SER A 143 10.71 -5.29 14.32
C SER A 143 10.59 -5.01 12.82
N LYS A 144 10.19 -6.02 12.05
CA LYS A 144 10.14 -5.96 10.58
C LYS A 144 8.75 -6.32 10.08
N ARG A 145 8.25 -5.62 9.06
CA ARG A 145 6.90 -5.83 8.52
C ARG A 145 6.93 -5.81 7.01
N ILE A 146 6.28 -6.79 6.36
CA ILE A 146 6.12 -6.75 4.91
C ILE A 146 4.97 -5.80 4.57
N LEU A 147 5.33 -4.58 4.16
CA LEU A 147 4.36 -3.52 3.85
C LEU A 147 3.85 -3.57 2.42
N ASP A 148 4.56 -4.24 1.51
CA ASP A 148 4.10 -4.41 0.14
C ASP A 148 4.81 -5.57 -0.56
N VAL A 149 4.15 -6.12 -1.58
CA VAL A 149 4.63 -7.21 -2.44
C VAL A 149 4.21 -6.89 -3.87
N ALA A 150 5.18 -6.82 -4.77
CA ALA A 150 4.96 -6.59 -6.19
C ALA A 150 5.52 -7.75 -7.01
N VAL A 151 4.85 -8.09 -8.10
CA VAL A 151 5.30 -9.11 -9.06
C VAL A 151 5.51 -8.41 -10.40
N ASP A 152 6.61 -8.73 -11.08
CA ASP A 152 6.83 -8.25 -12.44
C ASP A 152 5.82 -8.92 -13.39
N SER A 153 4.92 -8.15 -13.99
CA SER A 153 3.90 -8.68 -14.91
C SER A 153 4.50 -9.25 -16.21
N ASN A 154 5.70 -8.79 -16.59
CA ASN A 154 6.45 -9.27 -17.76
C ASN A 154 7.33 -10.48 -17.42
N LEU A 155 7.72 -10.62 -16.14
CA LEU A 155 8.51 -11.73 -15.60
C LEU A 155 7.80 -12.31 -14.36
N PRO A 156 6.69 -13.04 -14.51
CA PRO A 156 5.80 -13.39 -13.38
C PRO A 156 6.43 -14.29 -12.31
N ASN A 157 7.63 -14.82 -12.54
CA ASN A 157 8.40 -15.54 -11.53
C ASN A 157 9.23 -14.61 -10.63
N GLU A 158 9.36 -13.34 -10.98
CA GLU A 158 10.12 -12.33 -10.25
C GLU A 158 9.18 -11.55 -9.32
N ILE A 159 9.47 -11.64 -8.02
CA ILE A 159 8.66 -11.08 -6.94
C ILE A 159 9.56 -10.22 -6.07
N TYR A 160 9.03 -9.08 -5.65
CA TYR A 160 9.70 -8.10 -4.80
C TYR A 160 8.84 -7.87 -3.56
N ALA A 161 9.47 -7.73 -2.40
CA ALA A 161 8.77 -7.34 -1.18
C ALA A 161 9.51 -6.22 -0.45
N SER A 162 8.78 -5.17 -0.07
CA SER A 162 9.30 -4.08 0.75
C SER A 162 9.05 -4.36 2.22
N ILE A 163 10.11 -4.24 3.02
CA ILE A 163 10.11 -4.54 4.44
C ILE A 163 10.39 -3.27 5.23
N GLU A 164 9.45 -2.89 6.09
CA GLU A 164 9.64 -1.83 7.08
C GLU A 164 10.83 -2.21 7.96
N VAL A 165 11.80 -1.31 8.07
CA VAL A 165 13.08 -1.54 8.75
C VAL A 165 13.83 -2.82 8.31
N GLY A 166 13.70 -3.24 7.05
CA GLY A 166 14.34 -4.45 6.52
C GLY A 166 14.85 -4.33 5.09
N GLY A 167 14.57 -3.23 4.41
CA GLY A 167 14.93 -3.04 3.01
C GLY A 167 13.99 -3.75 2.06
N VAL A 168 14.53 -4.19 0.93
CA VAL A 168 13.81 -4.82 -0.17
C VAL A 168 14.43 -6.18 -0.42
N ILE A 169 13.57 -7.17 -0.59
CA ILE A 169 13.97 -8.53 -0.97
C ILE A 169 13.37 -8.89 -2.32
N ARG A 170 14.04 -9.79 -3.03
CA ARG A 170 13.63 -10.30 -4.34
C ARG A 170 13.66 -11.81 -4.36
N SER A 171 12.73 -12.40 -5.09
CA SER A 171 12.76 -13.78 -5.55
C SER A 171 12.72 -13.80 -7.09
N ARG A 172 13.41 -14.76 -7.71
CA ARG A 172 13.36 -15.01 -9.16
C ARG A 172 12.75 -16.39 -9.50
N ASP A 173 12.20 -17.07 -8.50
CA ASP A 173 11.71 -18.44 -8.58
C ASP A 173 10.33 -18.61 -7.93
N ASN A 174 9.43 -17.64 -8.14
CA ASN A 174 8.06 -17.63 -7.59
C ASN A 174 7.98 -17.60 -6.05
N GLY A 175 8.99 -17.06 -5.39
CA GLY A 175 9.03 -16.92 -3.94
C GLY A 175 9.54 -18.16 -3.21
N ASP A 176 10.20 -19.09 -3.90
CA ASP A 176 10.77 -20.29 -3.29
C ASP A 176 12.11 -19.96 -2.59
N THR A 177 12.93 -19.07 -3.18
CA THR A 177 14.12 -18.48 -2.56
C THR A 177 14.11 -16.96 -2.66
N TRP A 178 14.78 -16.31 -1.70
CA TRP A 178 14.81 -14.86 -1.57
C TRP A 178 16.23 -14.35 -1.31
N GLU A 179 16.50 -13.14 -1.77
CA GLU A 179 17.75 -12.42 -1.53
C GLU A 179 17.47 -10.96 -1.16
N GLY A 180 18.33 -10.38 -0.33
CA GLY A 180 18.28 -8.95 -0.02
C GLY A 180 18.94 -8.13 -1.13
N ILE A 181 18.24 -7.11 -1.62
CA ILE A 181 18.69 -6.28 -2.76
C ILE A 181 18.80 -4.81 -2.38
N SER A 182 19.07 -4.51 -1.10
CA SER A 182 19.16 -3.13 -0.61
C SER A 182 20.56 -2.53 -0.62
N GLU A 183 21.58 -3.34 -0.88
CA GLU A 183 22.97 -2.90 -0.82
C GLU A 183 23.25 -1.77 -1.83
N GLY A 184 24.01 -0.76 -1.39
CA GLY A 184 24.50 0.33 -2.24
C GLY A 184 23.76 1.66 -2.16
N TYR A 185 22.57 1.75 -1.55
CA TYR A 185 21.81 3.02 -1.46
C TYR A 185 21.50 3.50 -0.04
N TYR A 186 21.97 2.81 1.01
CA TYR A 186 21.72 3.18 2.40
C TYR A 186 23.01 3.49 3.19
N HIS A 187 22.91 4.47 4.09
CA HIS A 187 23.95 4.82 5.07
C HIS A 187 23.43 4.83 6.52
N ASN A 188 22.11 4.86 6.70
CA ASN A 188 21.40 4.74 7.95
C ASN A 188 20.15 3.88 7.72
N ASP A 189 19.22 3.86 8.67
CA ASP A 189 18.00 3.07 8.55
C ASP A 189 16.87 3.72 7.74
N ASP A 190 16.94 5.01 7.36
CA ASP A 190 15.85 5.68 6.64
C ASP A 190 15.58 5.05 5.25
N PRO A 191 16.59 4.75 4.39
CA PRO A 191 16.33 4.18 3.07
C PRO A 191 15.81 2.75 3.09
N VAL A 192 16.14 2.00 4.14
CA VAL A 192 15.74 0.60 4.34
C VAL A 192 14.52 0.46 5.23
N ASP A 193 13.91 1.58 5.60
CA ASP A 193 12.57 1.61 6.17
C ASP A 193 11.54 1.74 5.06
N CYS A 194 11.35 0.64 4.31
CA CYS A 194 10.63 0.64 3.05
C CYS A 194 9.11 0.51 3.28
N HIS A 195 8.34 1.40 2.65
CA HIS A 195 6.90 1.49 2.80
C HIS A 195 6.10 0.94 1.61
N GLY A 196 6.77 0.67 0.48
CA GLY A 196 6.15 0.16 -0.73
C GLY A 196 7.16 -0.20 -1.81
N VAL A 197 6.75 -1.06 -2.73
CA VAL A 197 7.51 -1.44 -3.92
C VAL A 197 6.58 -1.49 -5.13
N LEU A 198 7.02 -0.94 -6.25
CA LEU A 198 6.29 -0.94 -7.52
C LEU A 198 7.20 -1.49 -8.61
N VAL A 199 6.67 -2.39 -9.44
CA VAL A 199 7.33 -2.86 -10.66
C VAL A 199 6.55 -2.34 -11.85
N SER A 200 7.22 -1.70 -12.81
CA SER A 200 6.55 -1.12 -13.97
C SER A 200 5.93 -2.21 -14.84
N SER A 201 4.67 -2.03 -15.23
CA SER A 201 4.04 -2.97 -16.17
C SER A 201 4.53 -2.81 -17.62
N ALA A 202 5.14 -1.66 -17.95
CA ALA A 202 5.72 -1.39 -19.28
C ALA A 202 7.18 -1.82 -19.44
N HIS A 203 7.94 -1.88 -18.34
CA HIS A 203 9.38 -2.12 -18.38
C HIS A 203 9.74 -3.23 -17.38
N PRO A 204 10.05 -4.46 -17.85
CA PRO A 204 10.48 -5.53 -16.96
C PRO A 204 11.68 -5.07 -16.14
N ARG A 205 11.72 -5.44 -14.87
CA ARG A 205 12.79 -5.12 -13.92
C ARG A 205 13.00 -3.63 -13.62
N HIS A 206 12.11 -2.75 -14.09
CA HIS A 206 12.08 -1.38 -13.60
C HIS A 206 11.31 -1.34 -12.28
N VAL A 207 12.06 -1.23 -11.17
CA VAL A 207 11.55 -1.33 -9.80
C VAL A 207 11.73 0.00 -9.09
N SER A 208 10.67 0.48 -8.45
CA SER A 208 10.65 1.66 -7.59
C SER A 208 10.38 1.24 -6.14
N VAL A 209 11.12 1.82 -5.19
CA VAL A 209 10.97 1.57 -3.76
C VAL A 209 10.86 2.88 -3.02
N ILE A 210 9.85 2.98 -2.17
CA ILE A 210 9.61 4.15 -1.33
C ILE A 210 9.92 3.86 0.13
N SER A 211 10.44 4.85 0.85
CA SER A 211 10.89 4.69 2.24
C SER A 211 10.81 6.01 3.03
N ARG A 212 11.31 5.98 4.28
CA ARG A 212 11.55 7.20 5.08
C ARG A 212 12.54 8.18 4.46
N ALA A 213 13.31 7.76 3.45
CA ALA A 213 14.26 8.61 2.74
C ALA A 213 13.75 9.09 1.37
N GLY A 214 12.52 8.75 0.98
CA GLY A 214 11.94 9.15 -0.31
C GLY A 214 11.80 7.98 -1.28
N LEU A 215 12.31 8.15 -2.51
CA LEU A 215 12.13 7.20 -3.61
C LEU A 215 13.50 6.78 -4.18
N TYR A 216 13.68 5.48 -4.38
CA TYR A 216 14.80 4.88 -5.10
C TYR A 216 14.27 4.05 -6.28
N ARG A 217 15.03 4.02 -7.37
CA ARG A 217 14.68 3.27 -8.58
C ARG A 217 15.83 2.39 -9.06
N SER A 218 15.48 1.29 -9.71
CA SER A 218 16.40 0.36 -10.36
C SER A 218 15.82 -0.07 -11.70
N GLU A 219 16.66 -0.15 -12.74
CA GLU A 219 16.27 -0.59 -14.09
C GLU A 219 16.71 -2.02 -14.41
N ASP A 220 17.39 -2.68 -13.46
CA ASP A 220 17.94 -4.03 -13.62
C ASP A 220 17.41 -5.02 -12.55
N GLY A 221 16.30 -4.66 -11.91
CA GLY A 221 15.60 -5.53 -10.97
C GLY A 221 16.17 -5.45 -9.57
N GLY A 222 16.82 -4.34 -9.21
CA GLY A 222 17.38 -4.09 -7.90
C GLY A 222 18.85 -4.47 -7.74
N ASP A 223 19.58 -4.75 -8.84
CA ASP A 223 21.02 -5.00 -8.78
C ASP A 223 21.78 -3.68 -8.59
N HIS A 224 21.28 -2.59 -9.19
CA HIS A 224 21.76 -1.22 -8.97
C HIS A 224 20.61 -0.26 -8.69
N TRP A 225 20.83 0.66 -7.75
CA TRP A 225 19.85 1.66 -7.33
C TRP A 225 20.34 3.08 -7.58
N SER A 226 19.40 3.93 -7.96
CA SER A 226 19.61 5.37 -8.07
C SER A 226 18.47 6.14 -7.40
N TRP A 227 18.71 7.41 -7.11
CA TRP A 227 17.70 8.31 -6.56
C TRP A 227 16.54 8.49 -7.56
N GLY A 228 15.30 8.48 -7.07
CA GLY A 228 14.09 8.61 -7.89
C GLY A 228 13.75 10.03 -8.35
N ASN A 229 14.71 10.98 -8.28
CA ASN A 229 14.57 12.36 -8.76
C ASN A 229 13.41 13.17 -8.15
N ILE A 230 12.99 12.87 -6.93
CA ILE A 230 12.02 13.71 -6.20
C ILE A 230 12.72 14.84 -5.45
N LYS A 231 12.05 15.98 -5.30
CA LYS A 231 12.55 17.10 -4.51
C LYS A 231 12.38 16.81 -3.02
N ARG A 232 13.19 17.50 -2.20
CA ARG A 232 13.01 17.49 -0.76
C ARG A 232 11.77 18.29 -0.39
N ILE A 233 10.89 17.70 0.43
CA ILE A 233 9.57 18.28 0.76
C ILE A 233 9.70 19.22 1.96
N GLY A 234 10.27 18.73 3.06
CA GLY A 234 10.41 19.50 4.29
C GLY A 234 11.85 19.70 4.75
N THR A 235 12.02 20.54 5.75
CA THR A 235 13.30 20.69 6.47
C THR A 235 13.69 19.39 7.18
N SER A 236 12.73 18.57 7.59
CA SER A 236 12.97 17.26 8.22
C SER A 236 13.41 16.17 7.22
N GLY A 237 13.06 16.28 5.94
CA GLY A 237 13.36 15.26 4.93
C GLY A 237 12.21 15.04 3.95
N THR A 238 12.22 13.86 3.32
CA THR A 238 11.16 13.38 2.42
C THR A 238 10.71 12.00 2.88
N TYR A 239 9.44 11.86 3.21
CA TYR A 239 8.81 10.62 3.65
C TYR A 239 7.79 10.19 2.60
N SER A 240 8.05 9.09 1.90
CA SER A 240 7.17 8.57 0.85
C SER A 240 6.45 7.33 1.36
N ARG A 241 5.11 7.28 1.23
CA ARG A 241 4.30 6.24 1.89
C ARG A 241 3.51 5.35 0.93
N VAL A 242 3.18 5.86 -0.26
CA VAL A 242 2.43 5.13 -1.28
C VAL A 242 2.86 5.56 -2.68
N ILE A 243 2.99 4.60 -3.60
CA ILE A 243 3.24 4.82 -5.02
C ILE A 243 2.28 3.95 -5.83
N ARG A 244 1.71 4.50 -6.91
CA ARG A 244 0.73 3.80 -7.77
C ARG A 244 0.99 4.11 -9.24
N GLU A 245 0.93 3.06 -10.06
CA GLU A 245 0.87 3.15 -11.52
C GLU A 245 -0.60 3.29 -11.95
N VAL A 246 -0.88 4.15 -12.94
CA VAL A 246 -2.24 4.32 -13.47
C VAL A 246 -2.62 3.11 -14.33
N PRO A 247 -3.73 2.40 -14.03
CA PRO A 247 -4.18 1.27 -14.84
C PRO A 247 -4.45 1.70 -16.29
N GLY A 248 -3.80 1.03 -17.24
CA GLY A 248 -3.90 1.34 -18.67
C GLY A 248 -3.00 2.47 -19.17
N ASP A 249 -2.30 3.19 -18.27
CA ASP A 249 -1.28 4.18 -18.61
C ASP A 249 -0.05 4.03 -17.70
N PRO A 250 0.85 3.08 -18.01
CA PRO A 250 2.02 2.82 -17.18
C PRO A 250 3.05 3.96 -17.17
N SER A 251 2.92 4.95 -18.06
CA SER A 251 3.78 6.12 -18.05
C SER A 251 3.43 7.08 -16.90
N THR A 252 2.17 7.05 -16.46
CA THR A 252 1.67 7.93 -15.41
C THR A 252 1.71 7.25 -14.04
N LEU A 253 2.41 7.87 -13.10
CA LEU A 253 2.53 7.40 -11.71
C LEU A 253 2.11 8.49 -10.73
N TYR A 254 1.52 8.09 -9.60
CA TYR A 254 1.28 8.96 -8.46
C TYR A 254 2.10 8.51 -7.25
N LEU A 255 2.64 9.48 -6.51
CA LEU A 255 3.44 9.26 -5.33
C LEU A 255 2.94 10.15 -4.19
N GLY A 256 2.45 9.52 -3.12
CA GLY A 256 1.99 10.18 -1.91
C GLY A 256 3.11 10.36 -0.90
N THR A 257 3.32 11.60 -0.47
CA THR A 257 4.48 12.00 0.34
C THR A 257 4.13 13.03 1.41
N GLY A 258 5.13 13.32 2.26
CA GLY A 258 5.12 14.41 3.23
C GLY A 258 6.51 14.57 3.87
N PRO A 259 6.67 15.50 4.83
CA PRO A 259 7.97 15.78 5.44
C PRO A 259 8.41 14.71 6.47
N GLN A 260 7.46 13.96 7.06
CA GLN A 260 7.69 12.93 8.09
C GLN A 260 6.42 12.11 8.34
N PHE A 261 6.46 11.08 9.21
CA PHE A 261 5.30 10.22 9.52
C PHE A 261 4.02 10.99 9.91
N ARG A 262 4.15 12.01 10.77
CA ARG A 262 3.09 12.99 11.13
C ARG A 262 3.59 14.39 10.77
N GLY A 263 3.44 14.75 9.50
CA GLY A 263 3.81 16.05 8.96
C GLY A 263 2.76 17.13 9.18
N ASP A 264 3.11 18.37 8.88
CA ASP A 264 2.21 19.54 8.85
C ASP A 264 1.50 19.71 7.50
N HIS A 265 1.95 18.99 6.47
CA HIS A 265 1.31 18.90 5.16
C HIS A 265 1.69 17.60 4.45
N GLY A 266 0.97 17.27 3.38
CA GLY A 266 1.33 16.21 2.42
C GLY A 266 1.47 16.76 1.01
N GLU A 267 2.17 16.04 0.15
CA GLU A 267 2.34 16.37 -1.27
C GLU A 267 2.03 15.15 -2.14
N LEU A 268 1.20 15.35 -3.16
CA LEU A 268 0.97 14.38 -4.23
C LEU A 268 1.86 14.75 -5.40
N LEU A 269 2.77 13.84 -5.78
CA LEU A 269 3.61 13.99 -6.95
C LEU A 269 3.08 13.14 -8.09
N ARG A 270 3.18 13.63 -9.32
CA ARG A 270 2.82 12.91 -10.55
C ARG A 270 4.03 12.80 -11.47
N SER A 271 4.17 11.65 -12.12
CA SER A 271 5.13 11.42 -13.20
C SER A 271 4.36 11.05 -14.46
N HIS A 272 4.90 11.37 -15.63
CA HIS A 272 4.40 10.96 -16.96
C HIS A 272 5.48 10.25 -17.80
N ASP A 273 6.56 9.82 -17.15
CA ASP A 273 7.74 9.23 -17.79
C ASP A 273 8.28 8.04 -16.98
N TYR A 274 7.36 7.23 -16.46
CA TYR A 274 7.66 6.00 -15.73
C TYR A 274 8.49 6.26 -14.45
N GLY A 275 8.30 7.41 -13.80
CA GLY A 275 9.00 7.79 -12.56
C GLY A 275 10.40 8.36 -12.78
N SER A 276 10.70 8.89 -13.98
CA SER A 276 11.99 9.53 -14.27
C SER A 276 12.06 10.99 -13.84
N SER A 277 10.93 11.69 -13.93
CA SER A 277 10.72 13.02 -13.40
C SER A 277 9.35 13.13 -12.73
N TRP A 278 9.24 14.11 -11.83
CA TRP A 278 8.08 14.30 -10.98
C TRP A 278 7.69 15.79 -10.90
N GLU A 279 6.39 16.05 -10.98
CA GLU A 279 5.78 17.35 -10.75
C GLU A 279 4.85 17.30 -9.53
N LEU A 280 4.70 18.43 -8.83
CA LEU A 280 3.72 18.57 -7.77
C LEU A 280 2.33 18.74 -8.40
N VAL A 281 1.36 17.95 -7.95
CA VAL A 281 -0.04 18.10 -8.34
C VAL A 281 -0.64 19.28 -7.57
N ASP A 282 -1.14 20.29 -8.27
CA ASP A 282 -1.93 21.36 -7.66
C ASP A 282 -3.34 20.85 -7.36
N MET A 283 -3.55 20.41 -6.13
CA MET A 283 -4.86 19.90 -5.70
C MET A 283 -5.87 21.02 -5.41
N GLY A 284 -5.47 22.30 -5.37
CA GLY A 284 -6.31 23.42 -4.89
C GLY A 284 -6.72 23.32 -3.41
N ILE A 285 -6.42 22.20 -2.74
CA ILE A 285 -6.66 21.88 -1.33
C ILE A 285 -5.33 21.37 -0.79
N VAL A 286 -4.84 21.95 0.30
CA VAL A 286 -3.58 21.51 0.92
C VAL A 286 -3.85 20.26 1.77
N PRO A 287 -3.22 19.11 1.50
CA PRO A 287 -3.34 17.94 2.34
C PRO A 287 -2.82 18.24 3.76
N ASN A 288 -3.65 17.99 4.77
CA ASN A 288 -3.42 18.42 6.17
C ASN A 288 -2.34 17.60 6.92
N CYS A 289 -1.77 16.59 6.27
CA CYS A 289 -0.72 15.71 6.77
C CYS A 289 -0.17 14.87 5.60
N THR A 290 0.92 14.16 5.84
CA THR A 290 1.52 13.18 4.91
C THR A 290 0.45 12.28 4.28
N LEU A 291 0.52 12.11 2.96
CA LEU A 291 -0.38 11.22 2.22
C LEU A 291 -0.02 9.76 2.52
N PHE A 292 -0.98 9.00 3.06
CA PHE A 292 -0.83 7.58 3.42
C PHE A 292 -1.53 6.65 2.43
N GLY A 293 -2.51 7.15 1.70
CA GLY A 293 -3.22 6.40 0.68
C GLY A 293 -3.30 7.18 -0.63
N VAL A 294 -3.05 6.49 -1.73
CA VAL A 294 -3.42 6.87 -3.10
C VAL A 294 -4.04 5.62 -3.70
N SER A 295 -5.26 5.74 -4.20
CA SER A 295 -5.98 4.64 -4.83
C SER A 295 -6.66 5.15 -6.10
N ILE A 296 -6.57 4.35 -7.16
CA ILE A 296 -7.07 4.66 -8.50
C ILE A 296 -8.06 3.57 -8.84
N ASN A 297 -9.26 3.93 -9.27
CA ASN A 297 -10.26 2.94 -9.65
C ASN A 297 -9.77 2.19 -10.91
N PRO A 298 -9.55 0.87 -10.85
CA PRO A 298 -8.98 0.13 -11.97
C PRO A 298 -9.92 0.01 -13.17
N ARG A 299 -11.22 0.28 -12.99
CA ARG A 299 -12.23 0.27 -14.07
C ARG A 299 -12.53 1.66 -14.62
N ASP A 300 -12.17 2.71 -13.88
CA ASP A 300 -12.32 4.10 -14.28
C ASP A 300 -11.17 4.94 -13.71
N PRO A 301 -10.00 4.96 -14.37
CA PRO A 301 -8.81 5.64 -13.85
C PRO A 301 -8.94 7.17 -13.72
N SER A 302 -10.03 7.78 -14.18
CA SER A 302 -10.31 9.18 -13.86
C SER A 302 -10.67 9.38 -12.38
N GLN A 303 -11.10 8.33 -11.69
CA GLN A 303 -11.42 8.33 -10.27
C GLN A 303 -10.18 8.02 -9.44
N ILE A 304 -9.65 9.05 -8.78
CA ILE A 304 -8.46 8.97 -7.93
C ILE A 304 -8.82 9.49 -6.54
N TYR A 305 -8.43 8.74 -5.51
CA TYR A 305 -8.63 9.13 -4.12
C TYR A 305 -7.30 9.14 -3.39
N CYS A 306 -7.12 10.15 -2.55
CA CYS A 306 -5.97 10.33 -1.68
C CYS A 306 -6.45 10.42 -0.23
N ALA A 307 -5.67 9.87 0.69
CA ALA A 307 -5.95 9.99 2.12
C ALA A 307 -4.69 10.42 2.88
N THR A 308 -4.83 11.41 3.74
CA THR A 308 -3.77 11.84 4.65
C THR A 308 -3.78 10.97 5.90
N ARG A 309 -2.67 11.00 6.66
CA ARG A 309 -2.63 10.36 7.98
C ARG A 309 -3.73 10.87 8.91
N HIS A 310 -4.12 12.15 8.82
CA HIS A 310 -5.12 12.78 9.69
C HIS A 310 -6.53 12.75 9.09
N ALA A 311 -6.92 11.62 8.49
CA ALA A 311 -8.28 11.32 8.05
C ALA A 311 -8.91 12.27 7.01
N GLN A 312 -8.12 13.16 6.40
CA GLN A 312 -8.57 13.90 5.24
C GLN A 312 -8.59 12.97 4.03
N VAL A 313 -9.70 12.95 3.29
CA VAL A 313 -9.86 12.19 2.06
C VAL A 313 -10.19 13.16 0.93
N LEU A 314 -9.38 13.14 -0.13
CA LEU A 314 -9.51 14.00 -1.29
C LEU A 314 -9.80 13.13 -2.50
N GLY A 315 -10.81 13.50 -3.28
CA GLY A 315 -11.25 12.77 -4.47
C GLY A 315 -11.11 13.60 -5.74
N SER A 316 -10.82 12.93 -6.84
CA SER A 316 -10.82 13.47 -8.20
C SER A 316 -11.62 12.53 -9.11
N HIS A 317 -12.32 13.10 -10.10
CA HIS A 317 -13.07 12.36 -11.13
C HIS A 317 -12.57 12.64 -12.55
N ASP A 318 -11.46 13.36 -12.69
CA ASP A 318 -10.86 13.81 -13.95
C ASP A 318 -9.38 13.45 -14.06
N GLY A 319 -8.93 12.40 -13.36
CA GLY A 319 -7.54 11.95 -13.44
C GLY A 319 -6.57 12.84 -12.67
N GLY A 320 -7.03 13.47 -11.59
CA GLY A 320 -6.21 14.26 -10.68
C GLY A 320 -6.01 15.72 -11.10
N ASP A 321 -6.80 16.24 -12.04
CA ASP A 321 -6.75 17.64 -12.48
C ASP A 321 -7.54 18.56 -11.55
N THR A 322 -8.67 18.10 -11.01
CA THR A 322 -9.42 18.80 -9.95
C THR A 322 -9.74 17.88 -8.78
N TRP A 323 -9.84 18.48 -7.59
CA TRP A 323 -10.01 17.75 -6.34
C TRP A 323 -11.12 18.33 -5.48
N HIS A 324 -11.81 17.45 -4.77
CA HIS A 324 -12.85 17.78 -3.80
C HIS A 324 -12.61 17.06 -2.48
N ASP A 325 -13.12 17.65 -1.39
CA ASP A 325 -13.05 17.06 -0.07
C ASP A 325 -14.17 16.04 0.11
N CYS A 326 -13.81 14.80 0.43
CA CYS A 326 -14.72 13.72 0.75
C CYS A 326 -14.36 13.04 2.09
N SER A 327 -13.77 13.82 2.99
CA SER A 327 -13.19 13.36 4.26
C SER A 327 -14.16 12.60 5.15
N LEU A 328 -13.57 11.79 6.03
CA LEU A 328 -14.26 11.16 7.13
C LEU A 328 -14.79 12.21 8.13
N PRO A 329 -15.77 11.86 8.99
CA PRO A 329 -16.19 12.72 10.10
C PRO A 329 -15.02 13.16 11.02
N ASP A 330 -15.08 14.40 11.53
CA ASP A 330 -13.99 15.10 12.24
C ASP A 330 -13.45 14.41 13.51
N ASP A 331 -14.17 13.42 14.05
CA ASP A 331 -13.79 12.71 15.27
C ASP A 331 -12.91 11.48 15.03
N LEU A 332 -12.59 11.15 13.78
CA LEU A 332 -11.80 10.00 13.37
C LEU A 332 -10.31 10.34 13.18
N SER A 333 -9.42 9.46 13.64
CA SER A 333 -8.03 9.87 13.94
C SER A 333 -7.00 9.60 12.85
N GLU A 334 -6.74 8.33 12.53
CA GLU A 334 -5.55 7.96 11.75
C GLU A 334 -5.83 6.92 10.65
N VAL A 335 -5.65 7.32 9.40
CA VAL A 335 -5.77 6.45 8.22
C VAL A 335 -4.48 5.65 8.03
N ASN A 336 -4.66 4.35 7.76
CA ASN A 336 -3.60 3.43 7.38
C ASN A 336 -3.72 2.95 5.92
N SER A 337 -4.95 2.89 5.40
CA SER A 337 -5.22 2.27 4.10
C SER A 337 -6.42 2.89 3.41
N LEU A 338 -6.39 2.86 2.08
CA LEU A 338 -7.38 3.40 1.18
C LEU A 338 -7.51 2.47 -0.03
N ALA A 339 -8.73 2.18 -0.45
CA ALA A 339 -9.03 1.45 -1.69
C ALA A 339 -10.24 2.06 -2.39
N VAL A 340 -10.31 1.94 -3.72
CA VAL A 340 -11.50 2.25 -4.53
C VAL A 340 -11.71 1.15 -5.59
N GLY A 341 -12.97 0.78 -5.85
CA GLY A 341 -13.32 -0.21 -6.88
C GLY A 341 -14.78 -0.59 -6.92
#